data_AF-A0A954IIE6-F1
#
_entry.id   AF-A0A954IIE6-F1
#
_cell.length_a   1.000
_cell.length_b   1.000
_cell.length_c   1.000
_cell.angle_alpha   90.00
_cell.angle_beta   90.00
_cell.angle_gamma   90.00
#
_symmetry.space_group_name_H-M   'P 1'
#
loop_
_entity.id
_entity.type
_entity.pdbx_description
1 polymer ?
#
loop_
_entity_poly.entity_id
_entity_poly.type
_entity_poly.pdbx_seq_one_letter_code
_entity_poly.pdbx_strand_id
1 'polypeptide(L)'
;MSRFIASSSAWLTAILLTVVTAQVVEAQSRDRRDQASPMELEKRLEKAEETLLDEYKTVASELYKQDAKEESLAVLQRIQRINPRMEGLKEEIERLREELLSSNDIDTKIDTGKGWGVALANVTAGKAVRIQAVGDYRLTLTTPVPMTGLPTENPQTDHSRAAPFGALIGVVVGDDGKPGEPFPVTASTEFTPKSSGQLFLRVNVPVAAKCTGDIKVRITGGVTPAAKRR
;
A
#
# COMPACT_ATOMS: atom_id res chain seq x y z
N MET A 1 -25.22 -77.29 95.39
CA MET A 1 -23.80 -77.19 94.97
C MET A 1 -23.69 -76.02 94.00
N SER A 2 -22.84 -75.05 94.36
CA SER A 2 -22.28 -73.92 93.58
C SER A 2 -23.23 -73.03 92.76
N ARG A 3 -23.71 -71.90 93.30
CA ARG A 3 -23.12 -70.52 93.21
C ARG A 3 -23.09 -69.99 91.76
N PHE A 4 -23.49 -68.77 91.38
CA PHE A 4 -24.02 -67.56 92.04
C PHE A 4 -24.52 -66.62 90.91
N ILE A 5 -25.75 -66.09 91.05
CA ILE A 5 -26.24 -64.72 90.79
C ILE A 5 -25.80 -63.92 89.52
N ALA A 6 -26.81 -63.69 88.67
CA ALA A 6 -27.27 -62.46 88.00
C ALA A 6 -26.32 -61.62 87.12
N SER A 7 -26.79 -61.26 85.92
CA SER A 7 -27.57 -60.03 85.69
C SER A 7 -27.50 -59.59 84.22
N SER A 8 -28.68 -59.42 83.64
CA SER A 8 -29.10 -58.41 82.65
C SER A 8 -28.47 -58.32 81.24
N SER A 9 -29.40 -58.32 80.28
CA SER A 9 -29.42 -57.63 78.97
C SER A 9 -28.52 -58.12 77.83
N ALA A 10 -29.14 -58.86 76.91
CA ALA A 10 -28.89 -58.94 75.47
C ALA A 10 -30.22 -59.52 74.88
N TRP A 11 -30.79 -59.14 73.74
CA TRP A 11 -30.32 -59.23 72.35
C TRP A 11 -31.27 -58.34 71.49
N LEU A 12 -30.79 -57.43 70.63
CA LEU A 12 -30.27 -57.62 69.26
C LEU A 12 -31.39 -57.63 68.19
N THR A 13 -31.37 -56.63 67.30
CA THR A 13 -31.66 -56.62 65.84
C THR A 13 -32.24 -55.26 65.40
N ALA A 14 -32.01 -54.67 64.23
CA ALA A 14 -31.01 -54.67 63.16
C ALA A 14 -31.55 -53.67 62.08
N ILE A 15 -30.71 -53.27 61.11
CA ILE A 15 -31.04 -52.66 59.77
C ILE A 15 -31.25 -51.12 59.76
N LEU A 16 -30.74 -50.28 58.85
CA LEU A 16 -29.71 -50.26 57.77
C LEU A 16 -29.75 -48.84 57.12
N LEU A 17 -28.60 -48.27 56.70
CA LEU A 17 -28.31 -47.37 55.53
C LEU A 17 -27.12 -46.42 55.87
N THR A 18 -25.85 -46.66 55.46
CA THR A 18 -25.15 -46.26 54.20
C THR A 18 -25.21 -44.76 53.84
N VAL A 19 -24.16 -44.04 53.41
CA VAL A 19 -22.69 -44.25 53.29
C VAL A 19 -22.08 -42.91 52.80
N VAL A 20 -20.83 -42.63 53.24
CA VAL A 20 -19.77 -41.82 52.58
C VAL A 20 -20.00 -40.32 52.33
N THR A 21 -19.11 -39.50 52.92
CA THR A 21 -18.32 -38.46 52.22
C THR A 21 -17.19 -37.97 53.14
N ALA A 22 -15.92 -38.24 52.81
CA ALA A 22 -14.78 -37.46 53.29
C ALA A 22 -13.45 -37.85 52.61
N GLN A 23 -13.31 -37.67 51.28
CA GLN A 23 -11.99 -37.58 50.63
C GLN A 23 -12.07 -36.85 49.28
N VAL A 24 -12.26 -35.52 49.25
CA VAL A 24 -11.87 -34.66 48.10
C VAL A 24 -11.63 -33.22 48.62
N VAL A 25 -10.53 -32.95 49.32
CA VAL A 25 -10.10 -31.56 49.59
C VAL A 25 -8.58 -31.46 49.51
N GLU A 26 -7.96 -31.92 48.41
CA GLU A 26 -6.52 -31.62 48.20
C GLU A 26 -6.07 -31.72 46.74
N ALA A 27 -6.85 -31.20 45.79
CA ALA A 27 -6.46 -31.19 44.38
C ALA A 27 -6.87 -29.94 43.57
N GLN A 28 -7.39 -28.87 44.21
CA GLN A 28 -7.87 -27.67 43.48
C GLN A 28 -7.15 -26.36 43.84
N SER A 29 -6.10 -26.39 44.65
CA SER A 29 -5.42 -25.17 45.13
C SER A 29 -4.11 -24.83 44.41
N ARG A 30 -3.67 -25.63 43.43
CA ARG A 30 -2.42 -25.38 42.68
C ARG A 30 -2.57 -24.73 41.30
N ASP A 31 -3.78 -24.61 40.76
CA ASP A 31 -3.97 -24.27 39.34
C ASP A 31 -4.39 -22.81 39.07
N ARG A 32 -4.36 -21.93 40.08
CA ARG A 32 -4.78 -20.51 39.97
C ARG A 32 -3.69 -19.47 40.27
N ARG A 33 -2.43 -19.89 40.46
CA ARG A 33 -1.32 -18.98 40.82
C ARG A 33 -0.37 -18.61 39.67
N ASP A 34 -0.61 -19.09 38.45
CA ASP A 34 0.30 -18.88 37.30
C ASP A 34 -0.23 -17.94 36.21
N GLN A 35 -1.34 -17.23 36.46
CA GLN A 35 -1.83 -16.23 35.48
C GLN A 35 -1.13 -14.89 35.70
N ALA A 36 -0.37 -14.46 34.68
CA ALA A 36 0.28 -13.16 34.67
C ALA A 36 -0.74 -12.03 34.89
N SER A 37 -0.38 -11.05 35.71
CA SER A 37 -1.22 -9.88 35.95
C SER A 37 -1.39 -9.05 34.66
N PRO A 38 -2.50 -8.30 34.49
CA PRO A 38 -2.70 -7.43 33.33
C PRO A 38 -1.53 -6.48 33.06
N MET A 39 -0.93 -5.92 34.11
CA MET A 39 0.23 -5.02 34.01
C MET A 39 1.51 -5.76 33.54
N GLU A 40 1.70 -7.01 33.94
CA GLU A 40 2.80 -7.85 33.42
C GLU A 40 2.60 -8.23 31.95
N LEU A 41 1.35 -8.45 31.54
CA LEU A 41 1.00 -8.70 30.14
C LEU A 41 1.23 -7.44 29.29
N GLU A 42 0.83 -6.26 29.76
CA GLU A 42 1.10 -4.97 29.11
C GLU A 42 2.61 -4.74 28.94
N LYS A 43 3.39 -4.91 30.02
CA LYS A 43 4.85 -4.75 29.95
C LYS A 43 5.53 -5.76 29.01
N ARG A 44 5.01 -7.00 28.94
CA ARG A 44 5.49 -7.99 27.98
C ARG A 44 5.14 -7.60 26.55
N LEU A 45 3.95 -7.05 26.33
CA LEU A 45 3.51 -6.55 25.03
C LEU A 45 4.37 -5.38 24.57
N GLU A 46 4.60 -4.37 25.42
CA GLU A 46 5.46 -3.22 25.10
C GLU A 46 6.88 -3.67 24.72
N LYS A 47 7.47 -4.60 25.49
CA LYS A 47 8.81 -5.13 25.18
C LYS A 47 8.83 -5.90 23.86
N ALA A 48 7.77 -6.66 23.57
CA ALA A 48 7.66 -7.40 22.32
C ALA A 48 7.51 -6.43 21.13
N GLU A 49 6.73 -5.36 21.27
CA GLU A 49 6.59 -4.31 20.26
C GLU A 49 7.91 -3.58 20.02
N GLU A 50 8.63 -3.21 21.09
CA GLU A 50 9.95 -2.58 20.97
C GLU A 50 10.95 -3.46 20.22
N THR A 51 11.02 -4.75 20.59
CA THR A 51 11.90 -5.73 19.92
C THR A 51 11.54 -5.89 18.45
N LEU A 52 10.25 -6.02 18.13
CA LEU A 52 9.77 -6.17 16.76
C LEU A 52 10.10 -4.93 15.91
N LEU A 53 9.93 -3.74 16.48
CA LEU A 53 10.23 -2.48 15.78
C LEU A 53 11.73 -2.31 15.54
N ASP A 54 12.58 -2.72 16.48
CA ASP A 54 14.03 -2.70 16.33
C ASP A 54 14.52 -3.68 15.25
N GLU A 55 13.97 -4.90 15.23
CA GLU A 55 14.23 -5.88 14.18
C GLU A 55 13.82 -5.33 12.80
N TYR A 56 12.63 -4.73 12.67
CA TYR A 56 12.21 -4.13 11.40
C TYR A 56 13.12 -2.98 10.97
N LYS A 57 13.60 -2.12 11.89
CA LYS A 57 14.55 -1.06 11.55
C LYS A 57 15.86 -1.63 11.04
N THR A 58 16.37 -2.68 11.69
CA THR A 58 17.60 -3.37 11.28
C THR A 58 17.45 -3.93 9.86
N VAL A 59 16.36 -4.65 9.60
CA VAL A 59 16.06 -5.20 8.26
C VAL A 59 15.94 -4.09 7.21
N ALA A 60 15.23 -3.00 7.52
CA ALA A 60 15.10 -1.87 6.59
C ALA A 60 16.47 -1.24 6.26
N SER A 61 17.35 -1.12 7.25
CA SER A 61 18.71 -0.58 7.07
C SER A 61 19.59 -1.51 6.22
N GLU A 62 19.51 -2.82 6.44
CA GLU A 62 20.26 -3.82 5.66
C GLU A 62 19.81 -3.84 4.20
N LEU A 63 18.50 -3.82 3.94
CA LEU A 63 17.95 -3.72 2.59
C LEU A 63 18.43 -2.45 1.89
N TYR A 64 18.42 -1.30 2.59
CA TYR A 64 18.94 -0.05 2.04
C TYR A 64 20.42 -0.15 1.66
N LYS A 65 21.26 -0.74 2.53
CA LYS A 65 22.69 -0.95 2.28
C LYS A 65 22.97 -1.89 1.10
N GLN A 66 22.02 -2.77 0.78
CA GLN A 66 22.08 -3.68 -0.37
C GLN A 66 21.49 -3.06 -1.65
N ASP A 67 21.19 -1.75 -1.66
CA ASP A 67 20.52 -1.03 -2.75
C ASP A 67 19.09 -1.53 -3.04
N ALA A 68 18.52 -2.34 -2.13
CA ALA A 68 17.14 -2.82 -2.16
C ALA A 68 16.19 -1.76 -1.54
N LYS A 69 16.15 -0.57 -2.16
CA LYS A 69 15.46 0.62 -1.65
C LYS A 69 13.93 0.46 -1.61
N GLU A 70 13.36 -0.28 -2.57
CA GLU A 70 11.91 -0.51 -2.61
C GLU A 70 11.47 -1.43 -1.45
N GLU A 71 12.25 -2.47 -1.19
CA GLU A 71 12.04 -3.40 -0.10
C GLU A 71 12.24 -2.70 1.24
N SER A 72 13.29 -1.87 1.37
CA SER A 72 13.53 -1.03 2.55
C SER A 72 12.32 -0.12 2.84
N LEU A 73 11.80 0.58 1.81
CA LEU A 73 10.61 1.42 1.94
C LEU A 73 9.38 0.61 2.38
N ALA A 74 9.20 -0.60 1.85
CA ALA A 74 8.10 -1.47 2.23
C ALA A 74 8.17 -1.88 3.71
N VAL A 75 9.37 -2.12 4.25
CA VAL A 75 9.56 -2.41 5.68
C VAL A 75 9.27 -1.17 6.54
N LEU A 76 9.78 0.01 6.17
CA LEU A 76 9.49 1.26 6.89
C LEU A 76 7.98 1.57 6.93
N GLN A 77 7.25 1.30 5.84
CA GLN A 77 5.79 1.44 5.82
C GLN A 77 5.08 0.42 6.73
N ARG A 78 5.65 -0.75 7.00
CA ARG A 78 5.12 -1.68 8.01
C ARG A 78 5.33 -1.13 9.41
N ILE A 79 6.53 -0.60 9.69
CA ILE A 79 6.82 0.11 10.96
C ILE A 79 5.80 1.22 11.18
N GLN A 80 5.49 2.01 10.14
CA GLN A 80 4.52 3.12 10.23
C GLN A 80 3.11 2.65 10.57
N ARG A 81 2.69 1.46 10.12
CA ARG A 81 1.38 0.89 10.47
C ARG A 81 1.30 0.45 11.93
N ILE A 82 2.43 0.01 12.49
CA ILE A 82 2.53 -0.42 13.90
C ILE A 82 2.66 0.81 14.81
N ASN A 83 3.60 1.72 14.50
CA ASN A 83 3.83 2.94 15.26
C ASN A 83 3.91 4.18 14.32
N PRO A 84 2.77 4.84 14.03
CA PRO A 84 2.71 6.01 13.16
C PRO A 84 3.41 7.27 13.69
N ARG A 85 3.72 7.29 15.00
CA ARG A 85 4.32 8.44 15.72
C ARG A 85 5.79 8.23 16.03
N MET A 86 6.41 7.19 15.50
CA MET A 86 7.84 6.97 15.63
C MET A 86 8.61 8.16 15.06
N GLU A 87 9.49 8.74 15.88
CA GLU A 87 10.33 9.87 15.52
C GLU A 87 11.27 9.51 14.36
N GLY A 88 11.41 10.42 13.39
CA GLY A 88 12.28 10.26 12.22
C GLY A 88 11.76 9.31 11.12
N LEU A 89 10.72 8.52 11.40
CA LEU A 89 10.24 7.50 10.46
C LEU A 89 9.61 8.11 9.20
N LYS A 90 8.86 9.20 9.34
CA LYS A 90 8.24 9.87 8.20
C LYS A 90 9.28 10.51 7.30
N GLU A 91 10.27 11.16 7.90
CA GLU A 91 11.39 11.79 7.22
C GLU A 91 12.20 10.76 6.43
N GLU A 92 12.46 9.59 7.03
CA GLU A 92 13.15 8.48 6.39
C GLU A 92 12.37 7.91 5.19
N ILE A 93 11.05 7.72 5.36
CA ILE A 93 10.14 7.26 4.29
C ILE A 93 10.14 8.24 3.13
N GLU A 94 10.01 9.54 3.40
CA GLU A 94 9.99 10.57 2.35
C GLU A 94 11.35 10.73 1.67
N ARG A 95 12.46 10.64 2.41
CA ARG A 95 13.81 10.64 1.83
C ARG A 95 13.96 9.49 0.83
N LEU A 96 13.58 8.29 1.23
CA LEU A 96 13.71 7.10 0.39
C LEU A 96 12.78 7.15 -0.83
N ARG A 97 11.58 7.71 -0.67
CA ARG A 97 10.67 7.98 -1.80
C ARG A 97 11.27 8.96 -2.80
N GLU A 98 11.89 10.03 -2.33
CA GLU A 98 12.55 11.00 -3.21
C GLU A 98 13.75 10.39 -3.93
N GLU A 99 14.55 9.56 -3.25
CA GLU A 99 15.64 8.80 -3.88
C GLU A 99 15.12 7.87 -4.99
N LEU A 100 14.00 7.17 -4.74
CA LEU A 100 13.37 6.31 -5.76
C LEU A 100 12.78 7.13 -6.91
N LEU A 101 12.15 8.27 -6.64
CA LEU A 101 11.58 9.16 -7.66
C LEU A 101 12.63 9.87 -8.51
N SER A 102 13.81 10.12 -7.96
CA SER A 102 14.96 10.68 -8.67
C SER A 102 15.81 9.62 -9.39
N SER A 103 15.51 8.33 -9.18
CA SER A 103 16.14 7.24 -9.93
C SER A 103 15.58 7.15 -11.35
N ASN A 104 16.41 6.78 -12.31
CA ASN A 104 16.10 6.74 -13.74
C ASN A 104 15.65 8.09 -14.32
N ASP A 105 16.18 8.47 -15.47
CA ASP A 105 15.90 9.77 -16.06
C ASP A 105 15.73 9.65 -17.56
N ILE A 106 14.58 10.10 -18.04
CA ILE A 106 14.20 10.09 -19.45
C ILE A 106 13.80 11.49 -19.85
N ASP A 107 14.69 12.17 -20.56
CA ASP A 107 14.42 13.44 -21.21
C ASP A 107 13.93 13.21 -22.64
N THR A 108 12.78 13.79 -22.98
CA THR A 108 12.18 13.67 -24.30
C THR A 108 11.45 14.95 -24.71
N LYS A 109 11.07 15.03 -25.98
CA LYS A 109 10.25 16.11 -26.52
C LYS A 109 8.98 15.52 -27.12
N ILE A 110 7.86 16.14 -26.81
CA ILE A 110 6.57 15.84 -27.41
C ILE A 110 6.32 16.88 -28.50
N ASP A 111 6.18 16.41 -29.73
CA ASP A 111 5.63 17.20 -30.83
C ASP A 111 4.11 17.30 -30.64
N THR A 112 3.64 18.49 -30.28
CA THR A 112 2.22 18.71 -29.96
C THR A 112 1.30 18.54 -31.17
N GLY A 113 1.84 18.58 -32.39
CA GLY A 113 1.08 18.32 -33.62
C GLY A 113 0.80 16.84 -33.85
N LYS A 114 1.50 15.95 -33.14
CA LYS A 114 1.23 14.51 -33.11
C LYS A 114 0.29 14.24 -31.94
N GLY A 115 -0.75 13.44 -32.15
CA GLY A 115 -1.71 13.04 -31.11
C GLY A 115 -1.04 12.21 -30.00
N TRP A 116 -1.42 10.94 -29.83
CA TRP A 116 -0.78 10.08 -28.83
C TRP A 116 0.69 9.74 -29.14
N GLY A 117 1.14 9.93 -30.39
CA GLY A 117 2.54 9.75 -30.77
C GLY A 117 3.06 8.33 -30.49
N VAL A 118 4.31 8.25 -30.01
CA VAL A 118 4.95 7.01 -29.56
C VAL A 118 5.00 6.97 -28.04
N ALA A 119 5.11 5.76 -27.47
CA ALA A 119 5.34 5.59 -26.05
C ALA A 119 6.63 6.31 -25.62
N LEU A 120 6.56 7.06 -24.53
CA LEU A 120 7.71 7.81 -24.00
C LEU A 120 8.55 6.96 -23.04
N ALA A 121 7.90 6.14 -22.24
CA ALA A 121 8.53 5.27 -21.25
C ALA A 121 7.66 4.03 -20.98
N ASN A 122 8.27 2.95 -20.50
CA ASN A 122 7.53 1.90 -19.81
C ASN A 122 7.48 2.22 -18.32
N VAL A 123 6.32 2.03 -17.71
CA VAL A 123 6.07 2.23 -16.29
C VAL A 123 5.82 0.89 -15.62
N THR A 124 6.20 0.76 -14.35
CA THR A 124 5.99 -0.47 -13.58
C THR A 124 4.88 -0.27 -12.55
N ALA A 125 3.97 -1.24 -12.43
CA ALA A 125 2.92 -1.22 -11.42
C ALA A 125 3.48 -0.98 -10.01
N GLY A 126 2.85 -0.09 -9.24
CA GLY A 126 3.23 0.19 -7.85
C GLY A 126 4.48 1.04 -7.65
N LYS A 127 5.24 1.34 -8.72
CA LYS A 127 6.42 2.21 -8.64
C LYS A 127 6.05 3.65 -8.95
N ALA A 128 6.44 4.59 -8.08
CA ALA A 128 6.12 6.00 -8.26
C ALA A 128 6.87 6.57 -9.48
N VAL A 129 6.20 7.43 -10.23
CA VAL A 129 6.72 8.10 -11.43
C VAL A 129 6.47 9.60 -11.30
N ARG A 130 7.48 10.40 -11.63
CA ARG A 130 7.37 11.86 -11.72
C ARG A 130 7.52 12.28 -13.17
N ILE A 131 6.58 13.12 -13.63
CA ILE A 131 6.60 13.75 -14.95
C ILE A 131 6.74 15.26 -14.75
N GLN A 132 7.76 15.85 -15.34
CA GLN A 132 7.93 17.30 -15.40
C GLN A 132 7.80 17.76 -16.84
N ALA A 133 6.90 18.70 -17.10
CA ALA A 133 6.63 19.20 -18.44
C ALA A 133 6.81 20.72 -18.50
N VAL A 134 7.59 21.19 -19.48
CA VAL A 134 7.87 22.61 -19.70
C VAL A 134 7.79 22.94 -21.18
N GLY A 135 7.03 23.99 -21.49
CA GLY A 135 6.92 24.53 -22.84
C GLY A 135 5.56 25.16 -23.09
N ASP A 136 5.52 25.97 -24.15
CA ASP A 136 4.30 26.57 -24.66
C ASP A 136 4.09 26.09 -26.09
N TYR A 137 2.83 25.99 -26.51
CA TYR A 137 2.47 25.59 -27.86
C TYR A 137 1.27 26.41 -28.34
N ARG A 138 1.08 26.46 -29.66
CA ARG A 138 -0.04 27.17 -30.27
C ARG A 138 -1.14 26.17 -30.61
N LEU A 139 -2.37 26.50 -30.24
CA LEU A 139 -3.56 25.72 -30.52
C LEU A 139 -4.47 26.48 -31.50
N THR A 140 -5.04 25.78 -32.47
CA THR A 140 -6.05 26.30 -33.38
C THR A 140 -7.16 25.27 -33.59
N LEU A 141 -8.40 25.68 -33.34
CA LEU A 141 -9.59 24.88 -33.62
C LEU A 141 -10.42 25.60 -34.68
N THR A 142 -10.53 25.02 -35.88
CA THR A 142 -11.28 25.60 -37.00
C THR A 142 -12.67 25.00 -37.17
N THR A 143 -12.96 23.92 -36.47
CA THR A 143 -14.25 23.21 -36.57
C THR A 143 -15.32 23.92 -35.74
N PRO A 144 -16.57 24.03 -36.24
CA PRO A 144 -17.68 24.54 -35.45
C PRO A 144 -17.84 23.77 -34.14
N VAL A 145 -17.96 24.49 -33.03
CA VAL A 145 -18.24 23.91 -31.71
C VAL A 145 -19.75 24.00 -31.49
N PRO A 146 -20.47 22.89 -31.35
CA PRO A 146 -21.90 22.93 -31.08
C PRO A 146 -22.17 23.47 -29.67
N MET A 147 -23.40 23.93 -29.40
CA MET A 147 -23.79 24.43 -28.07
C MET A 147 -23.66 23.38 -26.96
N THR A 148 -23.63 22.10 -27.32
CA THR A 148 -23.38 20.97 -26.42
C THR A 148 -21.90 20.81 -26.03
N GLY A 149 -21.00 21.59 -26.63
CA GLY A 149 -19.56 21.49 -26.41
C GLY A 149 -18.87 20.46 -27.31
N LEU A 150 -17.57 20.26 -27.07
CA LEU A 150 -16.76 19.28 -27.79
C LEU A 150 -17.13 17.84 -27.37
N PRO A 151 -17.01 16.87 -28.28
CA PRO A 151 -17.18 15.46 -27.93
C PRO A 151 -16.12 15.05 -26.92
N THR A 152 -16.48 14.13 -26.02
CA THR A 152 -15.60 13.64 -24.94
C THR A 152 -15.74 12.15 -24.67
N GLU A 153 -16.26 11.39 -25.63
CA GLU A 153 -16.65 9.98 -25.41
C GLU A 153 -15.47 9.04 -25.61
N ASN A 154 -14.63 9.31 -26.62
CA ASN A 154 -13.47 8.50 -26.94
C ASN A 154 -12.16 9.25 -26.66
N PRO A 155 -11.43 8.94 -25.59
CA PRO A 155 -10.14 9.58 -25.28
C PRO A 155 -9.06 9.43 -26.35
N GLN A 156 -9.22 8.52 -27.32
CA GLN A 156 -8.29 8.41 -28.45
C GLN A 156 -8.44 9.54 -29.47
N THR A 157 -9.68 9.96 -29.74
CA THR A 157 -10.02 10.92 -30.80
C THR A 157 -10.54 12.25 -30.28
N ASP A 158 -11.09 12.25 -29.08
CA ASP A 158 -11.86 13.34 -28.51
C ASP A 158 -11.07 14.07 -27.43
N HIS A 159 -11.64 15.14 -26.91
CA HIS A 159 -11.16 15.77 -25.69
C HIS A 159 -11.50 14.87 -24.48
N SER A 160 -10.56 14.67 -23.56
CA SER A 160 -10.78 13.94 -22.33
C SER A 160 -11.30 14.86 -21.22
N ARG A 161 -12.35 14.42 -20.52
CA ARG A 161 -12.87 15.12 -19.33
C ARG A 161 -11.91 15.15 -18.14
N ALA A 162 -10.85 14.33 -18.17
CA ALA A 162 -9.87 14.26 -17.09
C ALA A 162 -9.06 15.56 -16.91
N ALA A 163 -9.01 16.42 -17.93
CA ALA A 163 -8.27 17.67 -17.88
C ALA A 163 -8.96 18.78 -18.70
N PRO A 164 -8.60 20.06 -18.46
CA PRO A 164 -9.02 21.16 -19.32
C PRO A 164 -8.63 20.96 -20.79
N PHE A 165 -9.40 21.56 -21.70
CA PHE A 165 -9.06 21.61 -23.12
C PHE A 165 -7.71 22.33 -23.31
N GLY A 166 -6.79 21.70 -24.04
CA GLY A 166 -5.43 22.19 -24.21
C GLY A 166 -4.48 21.89 -23.03
N ALA A 167 -4.89 21.18 -21.99
CA ALA A 167 -3.94 20.67 -21.01
C ALA A 167 -3.11 19.52 -21.58
N LEU A 168 -1.92 19.25 -21.04
CA LEU A 168 -1.23 17.99 -21.32
C LEU A 168 -1.91 16.87 -20.52
N ILE A 169 -2.11 15.72 -21.15
CA ILE A 169 -2.66 14.52 -20.51
C ILE A 169 -1.77 13.32 -20.76
N GLY A 170 -1.79 12.38 -19.82
CA GLY A 170 -1.13 11.09 -19.94
C GLY A 170 -2.12 9.94 -19.90
N VAL A 171 -1.75 8.84 -20.56
CA VAL A 171 -2.40 7.53 -20.46
C VAL A 171 -1.32 6.48 -20.33
N VAL A 172 -1.56 5.50 -19.45
CA VAL A 172 -0.79 4.25 -19.42
C VAL A 172 -1.59 3.20 -20.17
N VAL A 173 -1.02 2.65 -21.24
CA VAL A 173 -1.55 1.49 -21.94
C VAL A 173 -0.94 0.26 -21.31
N GLY A 174 -1.76 -0.59 -20.69
CA GLY A 174 -1.29 -1.80 -20.02
C GLY A 174 -0.61 -2.77 -21.00
N ASP A 175 0.14 -3.73 -20.45
CA ASP A 175 0.75 -4.80 -21.24
C ASP A 175 -0.28 -5.67 -21.99
N ASP A 176 -1.54 -5.66 -21.54
CA ASP A 176 -2.70 -6.26 -22.21
C ASP A 176 -3.22 -5.44 -23.41
N GLY A 177 -2.58 -4.31 -23.71
CA GLY A 177 -2.93 -3.39 -24.77
C GLY A 177 -4.11 -2.46 -24.44
N LYS A 178 -4.68 -2.53 -23.23
CA LYS A 178 -5.84 -1.69 -22.88
C LYS A 178 -5.37 -0.33 -22.36
N PRO A 179 -5.92 0.79 -22.88
CA PRO A 179 -5.64 2.11 -22.32
C PRO A 179 -6.29 2.24 -20.95
N GLY A 180 -5.52 2.70 -19.97
CA GLY A 180 -6.03 3.16 -18.68
C GLY A 180 -6.75 4.50 -18.78
N GLU A 181 -7.24 4.97 -17.64
CA GLU A 181 -7.89 6.29 -17.55
C GLU A 181 -6.88 7.42 -17.82
N PRO A 182 -7.23 8.40 -18.69
CA PRO A 182 -6.40 9.57 -18.87
C PRO A 182 -6.28 10.38 -17.58
N PHE A 183 -5.11 10.96 -17.35
CA PHE A 183 -4.84 11.84 -16.20
C PHE A 183 -4.20 13.15 -16.65
N PRO A 184 -4.44 14.26 -15.93
CA PRO A 184 -3.81 15.55 -16.23
C PRO A 184 -2.30 15.50 -15.93
N VAL A 185 -1.51 16.12 -16.80
CA VAL A 185 -0.09 16.37 -16.57
C VAL A 185 0.13 17.88 -16.48
N THR A 186 0.51 18.32 -15.29
CA THR A 186 0.85 19.72 -14.99
C THR A 186 2.38 19.93 -15.11
N ALA A 187 2.90 21.05 -14.63
CA ALA A 187 4.34 21.32 -14.62
C ALA A 187 5.16 20.25 -13.88
N SER A 188 4.59 19.66 -12.81
CA SER A 188 5.15 18.53 -12.08
C SER A 188 4.00 17.65 -11.59
N THR A 189 3.93 16.43 -12.10
CA THR A 189 2.89 15.44 -11.77
C THR A 189 3.56 14.17 -11.28
N GLU A 190 3.13 13.70 -10.12
CA GLU A 190 3.54 12.42 -9.56
C GLU A 190 2.35 11.48 -9.56
N PHE A 191 2.57 10.24 -9.97
CA PHE A 191 1.55 9.21 -9.94
C PHE A 191 2.17 7.82 -9.75
N THR A 192 1.34 6.88 -9.28
CA THR A 192 1.72 5.48 -9.16
C THR A 192 0.84 4.64 -10.08
N PRO A 193 1.40 4.01 -11.13
CA PRO A 193 0.63 3.17 -12.05
C PRO A 193 0.00 1.98 -11.32
N LYS A 194 -1.27 1.69 -11.62
CA LYS A 194 -1.96 0.48 -11.11
C LYS A 194 -1.53 -0.79 -11.86
N SER A 195 -1.06 -0.64 -13.09
CA SER A 195 -0.60 -1.72 -13.96
C SER A 195 0.68 -1.28 -14.67
N SER A 196 1.54 -2.26 -15.00
CA SER A 196 2.68 -2.04 -15.86
C SER A 196 2.23 -1.80 -17.30
N GLY A 197 3.02 -1.03 -18.05
CA GLY A 197 2.69 -0.74 -19.43
C GLY A 197 3.44 0.46 -20.01
N GLN A 198 2.91 1.01 -21.09
CA GLN A 198 3.52 2.09 -21.86
C GLN A 198 2.84 3.43 -21.55
N LEU A 199 3.65 4.44 -21.19
CA LEU A 199 3.19 5.80 -20.95
C LEU A 199 3.19 6.60 -22.26
N PHE A 200 2.03 7.16 -22.59
CA PHE A 200 1.83 8.08 -23.70
C PHE A 200 1.36 9.43 -23.16
N LEU A 201 1.82 10.51 -23.79
CA LEU A 201 1.40 11.87 -23.45
C LEU A 201 0.92 12.58 -24.71
N ARG A 202 -0.11 13.42 -24.58
CA ARG A 202 -0.58 14.29 -25.66
C ARG A 202 -1.26 15.55 -25.13
N VAL A 203 -1.41 16.54 -26.00
CA VAL A 203 -2.29 17.67 -25.72
C VAL A 203 -3.76 17.22 -25.76
N ASN A 204 -4.54 17.66 -24.78
CA ASN A 204 -5.93 17.30 -24.59
C ASN A 204 -6.86 18.09 -25.52
N VAL A 205 -6.88 17.68 -26.78
CA VAL A 205 -7.69 18.27 -27.84
C VAL A 205 -8.31 17.18 -28.72
N PRO A 206 -9.46 17.41 -29.37
CA PRO A 206 -9.95 16.48 -30.37
C PRO A 206 -9.04 16.48 -31.60
N VAL A 207 -9.10 15.42 -32.41
CA VAL A 207 -8.31 15.25 -33.65
C VAL A 207 -8.52 16.41 -34.64
N ALA A 208 -9.65 17.10 -34.57
CA ALA A 208 -9.93 18.26 -35.40
C ALA A 208 -9.13 19.53 -35.03
N ALA A 209 -8.52 19.58 -33.85
CA ALA A 209 -7.69 20.69 -33.43
C ALA A 209 -6.26 20.52 -33.96
N LYS A 210 -5.66 21.63 -34.39
CA LYS A 210 -4.25 21.68 -34.79
C LYS A 210 -3.43 22.29 -33.66
N CYS A 211 -2.41 21.57 -33.22
CA CYS A 211 -1.41 22.09 -32.29
C CYS A 211 -0.05 22.17 -32.98
N THR A 212 0.73 23.20 -32.67
CA THR A 212 2.10 23.38 -33.18
C THR A 212 3.02 23.88 -32.08
N GLY A 213 4.18 23.22 -31.95
CA GLY A 213 5.16 23.49 -30.90
C GLY A 213 5.64 22.20 -30.25
N ASP A 214 6.67 22.31 -29.43
CA ASP A 214 7.27 21.19 -28.71
C ASP A 214 7.16 21.41 -27.21
N ILE A 215 6.81 20.37 -26.47
CA ILE A 215 6.87 20.35 -25.00
C ILE A 215 8.04 19.48 -24.58
N LYS A 216 8.93 20.01 -23.75
CA LYS A 216 10.01 19.22 -23.13
C LYS A 216 9.43 18.49 -21.95
N VAL A 217 9.71 17.20 -21.87
CA VAL A 217 9.25 16.35 -20.78
C VAL A 217 10.43 15.58 -20.20
N ARG A 218 10.52 15.59 -18.88
CA ARG A 218 11.42 14.77 -18.09
C ARG A 218 10.61 13.79 -17.27
N ILE A 219 10.95 12.51 -17.34
CA ILE A 219 10.25 11.43 -16.64
C ILE A 219 11.26 10.70 -15.77
N THR A 220 10.98 10.62 -14.47
CA THR A 220 11.84 9.96 -13.49
C THR A 220 11.07 8.97 -12.62
N GLY A 221 11.78 8.10 -11.94
CA GLY A 221 11.25 7.11 -11.00
C GLY A 221 11.20 5.69 -11.56
N GLY A 222 10.07 5.02 -11.36
CA GLY A 222 9.80 3.63 -11.77
C GLY A 222 9.64 3.42 -13.27
N VAL A 223 10.52 4.00 -14.08
CA VAL A 223 10.44 4.05 -15.54
C VAL A 223 11.64 3.44 -16.23
N THR A 224 11.41 2.89 -17.42
CA THR A 224 12.47 2.49 -18.35
C THR A 224 12.20 3.06 -19.74
N PRO A 225 13.24 3.27 -20.58
CA PRO A 225 13.04 3.77 -21.94
C PRO A 225 12.10 2.86 -22.74
N ALA A 226 11.09 3.45 -23.38
CA ALA A 226 10.26 2.72 -24.31
C ALA A 226 11.10 2.31 -25.54
N ALA A 227 11.00 1.04 -25.96
CA ALA A 227 11.71 0.58 -27.14
C ALA A 227 11.22 1.38 -28.37
N LYS A 228 12.14 2.04 -29.08
CA LYS A 228 11.84 2.62 -30.39
C LYS A 228 11.51 1.46 -31.33
N ARG A 229 10.22 1.25 -31.63
CA ARG A 229 9.84 0.40 -32.76
C ARG A 229 10.40 1.07 -34.02
N ARG A 230 11.37 0.40 -34.64
CA ARG A 230 11.98 0.79 -35.92
C ARG A 230 10.97 0.66 -37.05
#